data_AF-A0A7S3APX2-F1
#
_entry.id   AF-A0A7S3APX2-F1
#
_cell.length_a   1.000
_cell.length_b   1.000
_cell.length_c   1.000
_cell.angle_alpha   90.00
_cell.angle_beta   90.00
_cell.angle_gamma   90.00
#
_symmetry.space_group_name_H-M   'P 1'
#
loop_
_entity.id
_entity.type
_entity.pdbx_description
1 polymer ?
#
loop_
_entity_poly.entity_id
_entity_poly.type
_entity_poly.pdbx_seq_one_letter_code
_entity_poly.pdbx_strand_id
1 'polypeptide(L)'
;DALRTVGVPARLVGTPAWHDVVKDGNHNWVEVWLGPGAGKANAGDDYWSFIEGAPAGGGEKLDNPCDKWFCNPSHFNHSGTKVFSTKFDRSGSTQYYPMAWELANHDVLGEDRSSLYEAACNVC
;
A
#
# COMPACT_ATOMS: atom_id res chain seq x y z
N ASP A 1 -14.61 -4.66 5.42
CA ASP A 1 -14.05 -3.72 6.41
C ASP A 1 -13.85 -4.39 7.78
N ALA A 2 -13.12 -5.52 7.84
CA ALA A 2 -13.02 -6.31 9.07
C ALA A 2 -12.13 -5.67 10.15
N LEU A 3 -11.08 -4.94 9.73
CA LEU A 3 -10.14 -4.30 10.65
C LEU A 3 -10.77 -3.10 11.35
N ARG A 4 -11.41 -2.19 10.60
CA ARG A 4 -12.01 -0.99 11.20
C ARG A 4 -13.21 -1.34 12.07
N THR A 5 -13.93 -2.43 11.80
CA THR A 5 -15.05 -2.87 12.66
C THR A 5 -14.62 -3.22 14.09
N VAL A 6 -13.35 -3.58 14.29
CA VAL A 6 -12.79 -3.89 15.61
C VAL A 6 -11.83 -2.80 16.11
N GLY A 7 -11.89 -1.61 15.52
CA GLY A 7 -11.11 -0.44 15.97
C GLY A 7 -9.65 -0.43 15.54
N VAL A 8 -9.24 -1.30 14.61
CA VAL A 8 -7.88 -1.25 14.04
C VAL A 8 -7.84 -0.19 12.94
N PRO A 9 -7.02 0.87 13.06
CA PRO A 9 -6.92 1.88 12.01
C PRO A 9 -6.24 1.26 10.79
N ALA A 10 -6.91 1.37 9.65
CA ALA A 10 -6.49 0.75 8.41
C ALA A 10 -6.87 1.63 7.22
N ARG A 11 -6.13 1.55 6.11
CA ARG A 11 -6.42 2.29 4.86
C ARG A 11 -6.23 1.42 3.63
N LEU A 12 -6.99 1.73 2.57
CA LEU A 12 -6.84 1.07 1.28
C LEU A 12 -5.54 1.55 0.63
N VAL A 13 -4.80 0.61 0.04
CA VAL A 13 -3.59 0.87 -0.73
C VAL A 13 -3.65 0.05 -1.99
N GLY A 14 -3.05 0.53 -3.07
CA GLY A 14 -3.04 -0.22 -4.31
C GLY A 14 -2.16 0.38 -5.36
N THR A 15 -2.01 -0.40 -6.43
CA THR A 15 -1.43 0.03 -7.69
C THR A 15 -2.49 -0.02 -8.78
N PRO A 16 -2.67 1.06 -9.57
CA PRO A 16 -3.64 1.06 -10.67
C PRO A 16 -3.14 0.30 -11.89
N ALA A 17 -1.82 0.09 -12.01
CA ALA A 17 -1.16 -0.54 -13.14
C ALA A 17 0.20 -1.10 -12.71
N TRP A 18 0.40 -2.40 -12.90
CA TRP A 18 1.73 -2.99 -12.74
C TRP A 18 2.64 -2.44 -13.81
N HIS A 19 3.84 -2.05 -13.42
CA HIS A 19 4.86 -1.54 -14.31
C HIS A 19 4.47 -0.29 -15.12
N ASP A 20 3.50 0.49 -14.63
CA ASP A 20 2.87 1.59 -15.39
C ASP A 20 2.16 1.11 -16.68
N VAL A 21 1.80 -0.18 -16.75
CA VAL A 21 1.18 -0.84 -17.89
C VAL A 21 -0.16 -1.46 -17.45
N VAL A 22 -1.27 -0.81 -17.80
CA VAL A 22 -2.63 -1.19 -17.37
C VAL A 22 -2.99 -2.65 -17.69
N LYS A 23 -2.50 -3.19 -18.82
CA LYS A 23 -2.76 -4.59 -19.23
C LYS A 23 -2.05 -5.63 -18.37
N ASP A 24 -1.01 -5.24 -17.62
CA ASP A 24 -0.24 -6.16 -16.79
C ASP A 24 -0.99 -6.45 -15.48
N GLY A 25 -1.91 -5.56 -15.06
CA GLY A 25 -2.82 -5.78 -13.96
C GLY A 25 -2.92 -4.59 -13.01
N ASN A 26 -3.80 -4.71 -12.01
CA ASN A 26 -3.88 -3.82 -10.86
C ASN A 26 -3.97 -4.68 -9.59
N HIS A 27 -3.69 -4.10 -8.43
CA HIS A 27 -3.83 -4.81 -7.17
C HIS A 27 -4.14 -3.86 -6.02
N ASN A 28 -4.93 -4.32 -5.05
CA ASN A 28 -5.25 -3.54 -3.85
C ASN A 28 -5.06 -4.40 -2.61
N TRP A 29 -4.63 -3.78 -1.52
CA TRP A 29 -4.40 -4.37 -0.22
C TRP A 29 -4.67 -3.35 0.88
N VAL A 30 -4.30 -3.67 2.12
CA VAL A 30 -4.59 -2.82 3.27
C VAL A 30 -3.32 -2.47 4.03
N GLU A 31 -3.12 -1.18 4.30
CA GLU A 31 -2.16 -0.74 5.31
C GLU A 31 -2.85 -0.68 6.68
N VAL A 32 -2.14 -1.15 7.71
CA VAL A 32 -2.58 -1.21 9.10
C VAL A 32 -1.66 -0.34 9.94
N TRP A 33 -2.26 0.52 10.75
CA TRP A 33 -1.57 1.38 11.68
C TRP A 33 -1.12 0.61 12.91
N LEU A 34 0.18 0.58 13.20
CA LEU A 34 0.70 -0.06 14.42
C LEU A 34 1.14 0.95 15.48
N GLY A 35 1.01 2.25 15.18
CA GLY A 35 1.40 3.31 16.10
C GLY A 35 2.86 3.74 15.97
N PRO A 36 3.21 4.88 16.58
CA PRO A 36 4.56 5.40 16.55
C PRO A 36 5.55 4.45 17.23
N GLY A 37 6.74 4.33 16.64
CA GLY A 37 7.82 3.50 17.20
C GLY A 37 7.65 1.98 17.03
N ALA A 38 6.60 1.52 16.34
CA ALA A 38 6.41 0.10 16.05
C ALA A 38 7.41 -0.45 15.01
N GLY A 39 7.99 0.39 14.15
CA GLY A 39 8.97 0.01 13.12
C GLY A 39 10.42 0.48 13.36
N LYS A 40 10.70 1.07 14.52
CA LYS A 40 12.01 1.46 15.09
C LYS A 40 13.14 1.87 14.12
N ALA A 41 12.91 2.92 13.31
CA ALA A 41 13.98 3.85 12.92
C ALA A 41 13.99 5.08 13.85
N ASN A 42 12.82 5.67 14.13
CA ASN A 42 12.63 6.73 15.14
C ASN A 42 11.36 6.47 15.96
N ALA A 43 11.41 6.68 17.28
CA ALA A 43 10.30 6.36 18.19
C ALA A 43 9.06 7.27 18.03
N GLY A 44 9.20 8.41 17.36
CA GLY A 44 8.10 9.36 17.10
C GLY A 44 7.45 9.20 15.73
N ASP A 45 8.02 8.39 14.84
CA ASP A 45 7.53 8.29 13.46
C ASP A 45 6.37 7.31 13.36
N ASP A 46 5.41 7.75 12.57
CA ASP A 46 4.22 7.02 12.19
C ASP A 46 4.56 5.68 11.51
N TYR A 47 4.04 4.55 11.99
CA TYR A 47 4.31 3.23 11.41
C TYR A 47 3.06 2.55 10.85
N TRP A 48 3.04 2.44 9.53
CA TRP A 48 2.08 1.66 8.74
C TRP A 48 2.76 0.36 8.27
N SER A 49 2.17 -0.76 8.63
CA SER A 49 2.45 -2.08 8.02
C SER A 49 1.39 -2.37 6.96
N PHE A 50 1.53 -3.44 6.18
CA PHE A 50 0.54 -3.86 5.20
C PHE A 50 0.27 -5.36 5.24
N ILE A 51 -0.95 -5.73 4.87
CA ILE A 51 -1.44 -7.10 4.74
C ILE A 51 -2.22 -7.24 3.44
N GLU A 52 -2.27 -8.45 2.90
CA GLU A 52 -3.04 -8.75 1.71
C GLU A 52 -4.22 -9.70 2.03
N GLY A 53 -5.29 -9.54 1.25
CA GLY A 53 -6.33 -10.58 1.16
C GLY A 53 -5.95 -11.65 0.15
N ALA A 54 -6.87 -12.55 -0.18
CA ALA A 54 -6.66 -13.51 -1.28
C ALA A 54 -6.20 -12.78 -2.57
N PRO A 55 -5.23 -13.32 -3.34
CA PRO A 55 -4.71 -14.69 -3.27
C PRO A 55 -3.60 -14.91 -2.23
N ALA A 56 -3.24 -13.89 -1.44
CA ALA A 56 -2.22 -14.07 -0.41
C ALA A 56 -2.64 -15.17 0.57
N GLY A 57 -1.67 -16.04 0.89
CA GLY A 57 -1.88 -17.19 1.76
C GLY A 57 -2.06 -16.79 3.22
N GLY A 58 -2.35 -17.78 4.08
CA GLY A 58 -2.23 -17.60 5.52
C GLY A 58 -0.76 -17.52 5.95
N GLY A 59 -0.50 -16.91 7.11
CA GLY A 59 0.84 -16.88 7.72
C GLY A 59 1.61 -15.57 7.54
N GLU A 60 1.03 -14.58 6.87
CA GLU A 60 1.60 -13.24 6.79
C GLU A 60 1.90 -12.65 8.17
N LYS A 61 3.08 -12.06 8.31
CA LYS A 61 3.45 -11.26 9.49
C LYS A 61 3.42 -9.77 9.16
N LEU A 62 3.12 -8.94 10.15
CA LEU A 62 3.10 -7.48 9.99
C LEU A 62 4.50 -6.87 9.86
N ASP A 63 5.55 -7.60 10.20
CA ASP A 63 6.95 -7.15 10.14
C ASP A 63 7.73 -7.74 8.96
N ASN A 64 7.11 -8.62 8.17
CA ASN A 64 7.75 -9.25 7.01
C ASN A 64 7.02 -8.90 5.70
N PRO A 65 7.57 -7.99 4.88
CA PRO A 65 7.00 -7.65 3.59
C PRO A 65 7.10 -8.80 2.58
N CYS A 66 8.09 -9.70 2.70
CA CYS A 66 8.32 -10.77 1.72
C CYS A 66 7.35 -11.94 1.83
N ASP A 67 6.52 -11.97 2.88
CA ASP A 67 5.41 -12.92 2.99
C ASP A 67 4.19 -12.50 2.15
N LYS A 68 4.20 -11.28 1.58
CA LYS A 68 3.08 -10.70 0.85
C LYS A 68 3.20 -11.07 -0.62
N TRP A 69 2.13 -11.64 -1.20
CA TRP A 69 2.14 -12.17 -2.56
C TRP A 69 2.60 -11.13 -3.59
N PHE A 70 2.14 -9.89 -3.45
CA PHE A 70 2.45 -8.84 -4.41
C PHE A 70 3.82 -8.20 -4.18
N CYS A 71 4.37 -8.28 -2.98
CA CYS A 71 5.62 -7.62 -2.62
C CYS A 71 6.83 -8.47 -3.01
N ASN A 72 7.28 -8.31 -4.26
CA ASN A 72 8.46 -8.98 -4.78
C ASN A 72 9.14 -8.15 -5.90
N PRO A 73 10.40 -8.45 -6.26
CA PRO A 73 11.12 -7.71 -7.30
C PRO A 73 10.47 -7.80 -8.67
N SER A 74 9.74 -8.87 -9.01
CA SER A 74 9.13 -8.95 -10.34
C SER A 74 8.04 -7.89 -10.55
N HIS A 75 7.39 -7.42 -9.48
CA HIS A 75 6.41 -6.34 -9.54
C HIS A 75 7.03 -4.95 -9.28
N PHE A 76 8.16 -4.84 -8.57
CA PHE A 76 8.73 -3.56 -8.11
C PHE A 76 10.10 -3.20 -8.70
N ASN A 77 10.85 -4.15 -9.26
CA ASN A 77 12.16 -3.89 -9.83
C ASN A 77 12.02 -3.41 -11.28
N HIS A 78 12.61 -2.26 -11.59
CA HIS A 78 12.61 -1.64 -12.93
C HIS A 78 11.23 -1.40 -13.57
N SER A 79 10.16 -1.56 -12.80
CA SER A 79 8.82 -1.66 -13.35
C SER A 79 8.15 -0.31 -13.56
N GLY A 80 8.37 0.66 -12.67
CA GLY A 80 7.54 1.86 -12.65
C GLY A 80 6.17 1.63 -12.01
N THR A 81 5.95 0.49 -11.34
CA THR A 81 4.74 0.24 -10.53
C THR A 81 4.58 1.35 -9.49
N LYS A 82 3.49 2.12 -9.61
CA LYS A 82 3.14 3.17 -8.66
C LYS A 82 2.19 2.65 -7.61
N VAL A 83 2.41 3.07 -6.36
CA VAL A 83 1.59 2.67 -5.23
C VAL A 83 1.04 3.91 -4.54
N PHE A 84 -0.25 3.87 -4.24
CA PHE A 84 -0.95 4.96 -3.57
C PHE A 84 -1.73 4.42 -2.38
N SER A 85 -1.76 5.15 -1.27
CA SER A 85 -2.67 4.88 -0.16
C SER A 85 -3.75 5.95 -0.09
N THR A 86 -4.96 5.57 0.31
CA THR A 86 -6.04 6.55 0.54
C THR A 86 -5.73 7.41 1.75
N LYS A 87 -5.99 8.72 1.65
CA LYS A 87 -5.81 9.69 2.73
C LYS A 87 -7.13 10.37 3.06
N PHE A 88 -7.42 10.54 4.36
CA PHE A 88 -8.59 11.31 4.81
C PHE A 88 -8.34 12.81 4.80
N ASP A 89 -7.19 13.23 5.35
CA ASP A 89 -6.86 14.64 5.47
C ASP A 89 -6.62 15.29 4.09
N ARG A 90 -7.41 16.34 3.83
CA ARG A 90 -7.40 17.11 2.58
C ARG A 90 -6.35 18.21 2.55
N SER A 91 -5.71 18.51 3.68
CA SER A 91 -4.73 19.57 3.75
C SER A 91 -3.49 19.22 2.93
N GLY A 92 -3.08 20.13 2.05
CA GLY A 92 -1.78 20.12 1.37
C GLY A 92 -1.55 19.00 0.34
N SER A 93 -2.52 18.12 0.05
CA SER A 93 -2.36 17.09 -0.99
C SER A 93 -3.13 17.43 -2.25
N THR A 94 -2.45 17.39 -3.39
CA THR A 94 -3.05 17.41 -4.74
C THR A 94 -3.08 16.02 -5.37
N GLN A 95 -2.63 14.99 -4.65
CA GLN A 95 -2.60 13.61 -5.13
C GLN A 95 -3.90 12.91 -4.81
N TYR A 96 -4.33 12.04 -5.72
CA TYR A 96 -5.51 11.20 -5.58
C TYR A 96 -5.12 9.72 -5.63
N TYR A 97 -5.97 8.87 -5.06
CA TYR A 97 -5.86 7.44 -5.17
C TYR A 97 -6.46 7.01 -6.51
N PRO A 98 -5.65 6.49 -7.46
CA PRO A 98 -6.17 6.07 -8.75
C PRO A 98 -6.94 4.76 -8.59
N MET A 99 -8.26 4.82 -8.71
CA MET A 99 -9.11 3.63 -8.72
C MET A 99 -9.00 2.97 -10.09
N ALA A 100 -8.43 1.76 -10.15
CA ALA A 100 -8.20 1.05 -11.41
C ALA A 100 -9.49 0.82 -12.24
N TRP A 101 -10.66 0.83 -11.59
CA TRP A 101 -11.98 0.70 -12.21
C TRP A 101 -12.63 2.05 -12.60
N GLU A 102 -12.04 3.18 -12.19
CA GLU A 102 -12.57 4.52 -12.41
C GLU A 102 -11.44 5.57 -12.41
N LEU A 103 -10.49 5.44 -13.35
CA LEU A 103 -9.26 6.25 -13.38
C LEU A 103 -9.50 7.76 -13.52
N ALA A 104 -10.66 8.17 -14.03
CA ALA A 104 -11.02 9.58 -14.18
C ALA A 104 -11.54 10.23 -12.88
N ASN A 105 -11.76 9.45 -11.83
CA ASN A 105 -12.25 9.95 -10.55
C ASN A 105 -11.08 10.41 -9.67
N HIS A 106 -11.06 11.70 -9.36
CA HIS A 106 -10.03 12.34 -8.52
C HIS A 106 -10.57 12.78 -7.15
N ASP A 107 -11.76 12.32 -6.74
CA ASP A 107 -12.40 12.72 -5.48
C ASP A 107 -11.81 11.98 -4.26
N VAL A 108 -11.15 10.84 -4.50
CA VAL A 108 -10.48 10.06 -3.45
C VAL A 108 -9.04 10.52 -3.33
N LEU A 109 -8.69 11.15 -2.21
CA LEU A 109 -7.33 11.61 -1.97
C LEU A 109 -6.36 10.46 -1.75
N GLY A 110 -5.14 10.67 -2.23
CA GLY A 110 -4.05 9.72 -2.19
C GLY A 110 -2.78 10.31 -1.58
N GLU A 111 -1.92 9.41 -1.15
CA GLU A 111 -0.51 9.64 -0.83
C GLU A 111 0.31 8.67 -1.69
N ASP A 112 1.30 9.16 -2.45
CA ASP A 112 2.27 8.32 -3.15
C ASP A 112 3.15 7.58 -2.14
N ARG A 113 3.11 6.24 -2.21
CA ARG A 113 3.86 5.31 -1.37
C ARG A 113 4.91 4.55 -2.18
N SER A 114 5.11 4.88 -3.45
CA SER A 114 5.91 4.08 -4.40
C SER A 114 7.31 3.83 -3.87
N SER A 115 8.03 4.85 -3.39
CA SER A 115 9.39 4.68 -2.88
C SER A 115 9.47 3.77 -1.65
N LEU A 116 8.44 3.76 -0.79
CA LEU A 116 8.39 2.88 0.37
C LEU A 116 8.22 1.42 -0.06
N TYR A 117 7.32 1.14 -1.00
CA TYR A 117 7.10 -0.22 -1.49
C TYR A 117 8.25 -0.71 -2.38
N GLU A 118 8.81 0.16 -3.23
CA GLU A 118 10.02 -0.16 -3.99
C GLU A 118 11.17 -0.56 -3.06
N ALA A 119 11.40 0.17 -1.97
CA ALA A 119 12.44 -0.17 -1.00
C ALA A 119 12.14 -1.48 -0.26
N ALA A 120 10.90 -1.69 0.17
CA ALA A 120 10.51 -2.87 0.95
C ALA A 120 10.42 -4.16 0.12
N CYS A 121 9.97 -4.08 -1.14
CA CYS A 121 9.66 -5.25 -1.97
C CYS A 121 10.80 -5.69 -2.88
N ASN A 122 11.78 -4.83 -3.17
CA ASN A 122 12.94 -5.21 -3.99
C ASN A 122 14.00 -6.02 -3.22
N VAL A 123 13.87 -6.13 -1.89
CA VAL A 123 14.75 -6.97 -1.04
C VAL A 123 14.16 -8.35 -0.75
N CYS A 124 12.91 -8.56 -1.18
CA CYS A 124 12.32 -9.87 -1.38
C CYS A 124 12.82 -10.45 -2.72
#